data_AF-K5YTM8-F1
#
_entry.id   AF-K5YTM8-F1
#
_cell.length_a   1.000
_cell.length_b   1.000
_cell.length_c   1.000
_cell.angle_alpha   90.00
_cell.angle_beta   90.00
_cell.angle_gamma   90.00
#
_symmetry.space_group_name_H-M   'P 1'
#
loop_
_entity.id
_entity.type
_entity.pdbx_description
1 polymer ?
#
loop_
_entity_poly.entity_id
_entity_poly.type
_entity_poly.pdbx_seq_one_letter_code
_entity_poly.pdbx_strand_id
1 'polypeptide(L)'
;MKTQEVQFGGNNYPCRVVESNEGEELLIGSITLLDALQPGSFNDENEGFASKEAERIYDEVFFFTDMANLRLTDVELVAELKKDNPEWFE
;
A
#
# COMPACT_ATOMS: atom_id res chain seq x y z
N MET A 1 -4.50 6.96 13.39
CA MET A 1 -4.06 6.81 11.99
C MET A 1 -4.82 7.78 11.10
N LYS A 2 -4.41 7.95 9.85
CA LYS A 2 -5.09 8.83 8.89
C LYS A 2 -5.46 8.05 7.62
N THR A 3 -6.49 8.52 6.91
CA THR A 3 -6.82 8.06 5.57
C THR A 3 -6.24 9.05 4.58
N GLN A 4 -5.63 8.55 3.49
CA GLN A 4 -5.23 9.36 2.35
C GLN A 4 -5.74 8.74 1.05
N GLU A 5 -5.64 9.48 -0.04
CA GLU A 5 -5.91 8.96 -1.38
C GLU A 5 -4.65 9.08 -2.23
N VAL A 6 -4.30 8.01 -2.93
CA VAL A 6 -3.28 8.02 -3.98
C VAL A 6 -4.00 8.15 -5.32
N GLN A 7 -3.57 9.08 -6.16
CA GLN A 7 -4.12 9.26 -7.50
C GLN A 7 -3.23 8.55 -8.51
N PHE A 8 -3.82 7.70 -9.35
CA PHE A 8 -3.10 7.05 -10.44
C PHE A 8 -4.04 6.72 -11.59
N GLY A 9 -3.63 7.00 -12.83
CA GLY A 9 -4.43 6.69 -14.03
C GLY A 9 -5.83 7.33 -14.05
N GLY A 10 -6.01 8.48 -13.38
CA GLY A 10 -7.29 9.17 -13.27
C GLY A 10 -8.26 8.61 -12.22
N ASN A 11 -7.83 7.63 -11.42
CA ASN A 11 -8.60 7.07 -10.31
C ASN A 11 -7.99 7.45 -8.96
N ASN A 12 -8.82 7.51 -7.92
CA ASN A 12 -8.39 7.70 -6.54
C ASN A 12 -8.44 6.37 -5.81
N TYR A 13 -7.33 5.99 -5.19
CA TYR A 13 -7.20 4.76 -4.41
C TYR A 13 -7.10 5.11 -2.93
N PRO A 14 -8.01 4.63 -2.08
CA PRO A 14 -7.94 4.86 -0.65
C PRO A 14 -6.74 4.11 -0.07
N CYS A 15 -5.99 4.80 0.79
CA CYS A 15 -4.85 4.28 1.53
C CYS A 15 -4.96 4.67 3.00
N ARG A 16 -4.20 3.97 3.84
CA ARG A 16 -4.12 4.24 5.28
C ARG A 16 -2.68 4.59 5.64
N VAL A 17 -2.49 5.59 6.49
CA VAL A 17 -1.18 5.91 7.07
C VAL A 17 -1.17 5.42 8.50
N VAL A 18 -0.28 4.47 8.77
CA VAL A 18 -0.06 3.87 10.10
C VAL A 18 1.29 4.31 10.64
N GLU A 19 1.44 4.33 11.95
CA GLU A 19 2.71 4.68 12.60
C GLU A 19 3.44 3.38 12.98
N SER A 20 4.73 3.28 12.63
CA SER A 20 5.59 2.19 13.06
C SER A 20 5.94 2.31 14.55
N ASN A 21 6.55 1.27 15.13
CA ASN A 21 7.06 1.32 16.50
C ASN A 21 8.20 2.34 16.71
N GLU A 22 8.88 2.75 15.65
CA GLU A 22 9.89 3.82 15.66
C GLU A 22 9.29 5.22 15.38
N GLY A 23 7.98 5.33 15.19
CA GLY A 23 7.30 6.59 14.92
C GLY A 23 7.30 7.01 13.43
N GLU A 24 7.61 6.09 12.51
CA GLU A 24 7.60 6.36 11.06
C GLU A 24 6.18 6.25 10.49
N GLU A 25 5.77 7.18 9.62
CA GLU A 25 4.49 7.10 8.90
C GLU A 25 4.62 6.13 7.71
N LEU A 26 3.99 4.97 7.80
CA LEU A 26 3.97 3.93 6.78
C LEU A 26 2.67 3.98 5.97
N LEU A 27 2.79 4.04 4.65
CA LEU A 27 1.65 4.06 3.73
C LEU A 27 1.19 2.65 3.38
N ILE A 28 -0.08 2.36 3.64
CA ILE A 28 -0.71 1.06 3.37
C ILE A 28 -1.69 1.22 2.20
N GLY A 29 -1.37 0.56 1.10
CA GLY A 29 -2.14 0.53 -0.14
C GLY A 29 -3.09 -0.66 -0.24
N SER A 30 -4.00 -0.62 -1.21
CA SER A 30 -4.83 -1.79 -1.55
C SER A 30 -4.22 -2.59 -2.68
N ILE A 31 -4.46 -3.89 -2.74
CA ILE A 31 -4.08 -4.71 -3.91
C ILE A 31 -4.69 -4.20 -5.23
N THR A 32 -5.84 -3.50 -5.17
CA THR A 32 -6.41 -2.84 -6.36
C THR A 32 -5.55 -1.69 -6.86
N LEU A 33 -4.85 -0.97 -5.97
CA LEU A 33 -3.84 0.00 -6.37
C LEU A 33 -2.64 -0.74 -6.98
N LEU A 34 -2.16 -1.82 -6.37
CA LEU A 34 -1.06 -2.63 -6.93
C LEU A 34 -1.36 -3.12 -8.35
N ASP A 35 -2.55 -3.69 -8.60
CA ASP A 35 -2.97 -4.14 -9.93
C ASP A 35 -2.95 -3.01 -10.97
N ALA A 36 -3.26 -1.78 -10.55
CA ALA A 36 -3.19 -0.62 -11.44
C ALA A 36 -1.76 -0.16 -11.68
N LEU A 37 -0.90 -0.20 -10.65
CA LEU A 37 0.49 0.20 -10.75
C LEU A 37 1.30 -0.80 -11.59
N GLN A 38 1.03 -2.09 -11.43
CA GLN A 38 1.80 -3.18 -12.03
C GLN A 38 0.91 -4.23 -12.72
N PRO A 39 0.19 -3.84 -13.80
CA PRO A 39 -0.75 -4.73 -14.49
C PRO A 39 -0.07 -5.83 -15.33
N GLY A 40 1.23 -5.69 -15.59
CA GLY A 40 2.01 -6.62 -16.40
C GLY A 40 2.70 -7.70 -15.57
N SER A 41 3.46 -8.55 -16.26
CA SER A 41 4.29 -9.58 -15.61
C SER A 41 5.60 -8.98 -15.14
N PHE A 42 6.15 -9.47 -14.01
CA PHE A 42 7.51 -9.13 -13.56
C PHE A 42 8.61 -9.39 -14.60
N ASN A 43 8.34 -10.23 -15.61
CA ASN A 43 9.28 -10.52 -16.68
C ASN A 43 9.21 -9.53 -17.87
N ASP A 44 8.33 -8.52 -17.82
CA ASP A 44 8.20 -7.52 -18.88
C ASP A 44 9.34 -6.49 -18.80
N GLU A 45 9.55 -5.71 -19.88
CA GLU A 45 10.67 -4.74 -20.00
C GLU A 45 10.70 -3.67 -18.88
N ASN A 46 9.55 -3.37 -18.28
CA ASN A 46 9.41 -2.46 -17.14
C ASN A 46 8.96 -3.20 -15.87
N GLU A 47 9.31 -4.49 -15.76
CA GLU A 47 8.92 -5.39 -14.66
C GLU A 47 7.40 -5.45 -14.44
N GLY A 48 6.61 -5.15 -15.47
CA GLY A 48 5.14 -5.15 -15.40
C GLY A 48 4.52 -3.85 -14.90
N PHE A 49 5.32 -2.83 -14.54
CA PHE A 49 4.78 -1.52 -14.14
C PHE A 49 4.14 -0.78 -15.32
N ALA A 50 2.99 -0.16 -15.05
CA ALA A 50 2.24 0.64 -16.02
C ALA A 50 3.01 1.89 -16.48
N SER A 51 3.88 2.45 -15.64
CA SER A 51 4.74 3.59 -15.97
C SER A 51 5.84 3.81 -14.91
N LYS A 52 6.74 4.76 -15.15
CA LYS A 52 7.70 5.25 -14.13
C LYS A 52 7.05 6.00 -12.97
N GLU A 53 5.87 6.57 -13.17
CA GLU A 53 5.06 7.10 -12.06
C GLU A 53 4.53 5.96 -11.19
N ALA A 54 4.13 4.85 -11.81
CA ALA A 54 3.62 3.69 -11.08
C ALA A 54 4.67 3.06 -10.17
N GLU A 55 5.89 2.90 -10.68
CA GLU A 55 7.05 2.42 -9.92
C GLU A 55 7.34 3.32 -8.71
N ARG A 56 7.31 4.65 -8.86
CA ARG A 56 7.51 5.59 -7.74
C ARG A 56 6.43 5.46 -6.68
N ILE A 57 5.17 5.33 -7.06
CA ILE A 57 4.07 5.16 -6.11
C ILE A 57 4.21 3.81 -5.40
N TYR A 58 4.61 2.75 -6.12
CA TYR A 58 4.87 1.45 -5.52
C TYR A 58 5.96 1.55 -4.45
N ASP A 59 7.07 2.24 -4.73
CA ASP A 59 8.17 2.44 -3.77
C ASP A 59 7.76 3.26 -2.53
N GLU A 60 6.75 4.13 -2.66
CA GLU A 60 6.20 4.90 -1.53
C GLU A 60 5.25 4.07 -0.65
N VAL A 61 4.64 3.01 -1.18
CA VAL A 61 3.72 2.16 -0.43
C VAL A 61 4.50 1.10 0.33
N PHE A 62 4.41 1.14 1.65
CA PHE A 62 5.06 0.17 2.53
C PHE A 62 4.48 -1.24 2.38
N PHE A 63 3.15 -1.37 2.33
CA PHE A 63 2.48 -2.67 2.26
C PHE A 63 1.16 -2.59 1.51
N PHE A 64 0.83 -3.65 0.76
CA PHE A 64 -0.44 -3.79 0.05
C PHE A 64 -1.31 -4.85 0.69
N THR A 65 -2.60 -4.53 0.91
CA THR A 65 -3.55 -5.44 1.53
C THR A 65 -4.92 -5.40 0.84
N ASP A 66 -5.84 -6.27 1.22
CA ASP A 66 -7.20 -6.24 0.68
C ASP A 66 -7.92 -4.93 1.03
N MET A 67 -8.77 -4.45 0.11
CA MET A 67 -9.58 -3.25 0.36
C MET A 67 -10.50 -3.40 1.59
N ALA A 68 -10.87 -4.64 1.94
CA ALA A 68 -11.62 -4.92 3.17
C ALA A 68 -10.82 -4.56 4.42
N ASN A 69 -9.50 -4.80 4.42
CA ASN A 69 -8.63 -4.54 5.57
C ASN A 69 -8.43 -3.04 5.79
N LEU A 70 -8.40 -2.23 4.72
CA LEU A 70 -8.31 -0.76 4.86
C LEU A 70 -9.54 -0.14 5.55
N ARG A 71 -10.68 -0.86 5.57
CA ARG A 71 -11.92 -0.45 6.24
C ARG A 71 -11.99 -0.89 7.71
N LEU A 72 -11.02 -1.66 8.18
CA LEU A 72 -10.92 -2.04 9.59
C LEU A 72 -10.64 -0.82 10.48
N THR A 73 -10.91 -1.00 11.77
CA THR A 73 -10.47 -0.04 12.77
C THR A 73 -8.95 0.02 12.83
N ASP A 74 -8.38 1.11 13.34
CA ASP A 74 -6.93 1.30 13.49
C ASP A 74 -6.26 0.11 14.20
N VAL A 75 -6.88 -0.39 15.27
CA VAL A 75 -6.36 -1.50 16.09
C VAL A 75 -6.37 -2.81 15.29
N GLU A 76 -7.47 -3.10 14.60
CA GLU A 76 -7.61 -4.31 13.78
C GLU A 76 -6.68 -4.29 12.56
N LEU A 77 -6.52 -3.14 11.91
CA LEU A 77 -5.60 -2.98 10.79
C LEU A 77 -4.15 -3.25 11.22
N VAL A 78 -3.69 -2.66 12.33
CA VAL A 78 -2.34 -2.94 12.85
C VAL A 78 -2.19 -4.40 13.26
N ALA A 79 -3.21 -5.01 13.88
CA ALA A 79 -3.17 -6.43 14.20
C ALA A 79 -3.07 -7.31 12.94
N GLU A 80 -3.68 -6.91 11.83
CA GLU A 80 -3.52 -7.59 10.55
C GLU A 80 -2.10 -7.42 9.99
N LEU A 81 -1.60 -6.18 9.93
CA LEU A 81 -0.27 -5.86 9.40
C LEU A 81 0.87 -6.52 10.20
N LYS A 82 0.68 -6.67 11.52
CA LYS A 82 1.60 -7.37 12.44
C LYS A 82 1.84 -8.83 12.08
N LYS A 83 0.89 -9.50 11.40
CA LYS A 83 1.05 -10.91 11.04
C LYS A 83 2.18 -11.11 10.06
N ASP A 84 2.34 -10.17 9.13
CA ASP A 84 3.34 -10.23 8.05
C ASP A 84 4.56 -9.36 8.34
N ASN A 85 4.42 -8.30 9.13
CA ASN A 85 5.48 -7.31 9.40
C ASN A 85 5.62 -7.04 10.91
N PRO A 86 5.87 -8.06 11.77
CA PRO A 86 5.86 -7.88 13.21
C PRO A 86 6.88 -6.84 13.68
N GLU A 87 8.10 -6.84 13.14
CA GLU A 87 9.17 -5.94 13.60
C GLU A 87 8.84 -4.45 13.45
N TRP A 88 7.92 -4.08 12.57
CA TRP A 88 7.52 -2.69 12.32
C TRP A 88 6.46 -2.18 13.30
N PHE A 89 5.83 -3.07 14.07
CA PHE A 89 4.69 -2.72 14.91
C PHE A 89 4.78 -3.28 16.35
N GLU A 90 5.83 -4.01 16.70
CA GLU A 90 6.11 -4.49 18.07
C GLU A 90 6.27 -3.36 19.09
#